data_AF-A0A415H1C7-F1
#
_entry.id   AF-A0A415H1C7-F1
#
_cell.length_a   1.000
_cell.length_b   1.000
_cell.length_c   1.000
_cell.angle_alpha   90.00
_cell.angle_beta   90.00
_cell.angle_gamma   90.00
#
_symmetry.space_group_name_H-M   'P 1'
#
loop_
_entity.id
_entity.type
_entity.pdbx_description
1 polymer ?
#
loop_
_entity_poly.entity_id
_entity_poly.type
_entity_poly.pdbx_seq_one_letter_code
_entity_poly.pdbx_strand_id
1 'polypeptide(L)'
;MKNLEKSMEAVENMKIPKEIPILQFVSKENCRTMPQWEQLHRDIIADKENGEVILLEGSHYLHFEQRSAIVQKTIQWIENR
;
A
#
# COMPACT_ATOMS: atom_id res chain seq x y z
N MET A 1 4.80 9.25 23.07
CA MET A 1 3.80 8.43 22.34
C MET A 1 2.58 8.10 23.22
N LYS A 2 1.91 9.09 23.86
CA LYS A 2 0.84 8.78 24.84
C LYS A 2 -0.40 8.08 24.28
N ASN A 3 -0.60 8.12 22.95
CA ASN A 3 -1.80 7.58 22.30
C ASN A 3 -1.50 6.52 21.23
N LEU A 4 -0.23 6.14 21.02
CA LEU A 4 0.14 5.27 19.91
C LEU A 4 -0.56 3.91 20.01
N GLU A 5 -0.48 3.27 21.18
CA GLU A 5 -1.09 1.96 21.42
C GLU A 5 -2.61 1.99 21.20
N LYS A 6 -3.30 2.98 21.80
CA LYS A 6 -4.75 3.15 21.63
C LYS A 6 -5.14 3.40 20.18
N SER A 7 -4.34 4.18 19.45
CA SER A 7 -4.59 4.44 18.03
C SER A 7 -4.38 3.18 17.18
N MET A 8 -3.35 2.37 17.49
CA MET A 8 -3.10 1.10 16.77
C MET A 8 -4.21 0.10 17.03
N GLU A 9 -4.62 -0.09 18.29
CA GLU A 9 -5.73 -0.97 18.67
C GLU A 9 -7.04 -0.59 17.96
N ALA A 10 -7.33 0.72 17.86
CA ALA A 10 -8.53 1.21 17.20
C ALA A 10 -8.58 0.89 15.70
N VAL A 11 -7.44 0.68 15.03
CA VAL A 11 -7.37 0.51 13.57
C VAL A 11 -6.90 -0.88 13.12
N GLU A 12 -6.46 -1.74 14.04
CA GLU A 12 -5.76 -3.01 13.74
C GLU A 12 -6.51 -3.91 12.75
N ASN A 13 -7.85 -3.93 12.80
CA ASN A 13 -8.70 -4.78 11.96
C ASN A 13 -9.54 -3.99 10.95
N MET A 14 -9.31 -2.68 10.82
CA MET A 14 -10.05 -1.85 9.87
C MET A 14 -9.59 -2.15 8.44
N LYS A 15 -10.55 -2.17 7.53
CA LYS A 15 -10.31 -2.28 6.09
C LYS A 15 -10.79 -1.03 5.38
N ILE A 16 -10.17 -0.74 4.25
CA ILE A 16 -10.65 0.30 3.36
C ILE A 16 -12.01 -0.15 2.77
N PRO A 17 -13.04 0.72 2.76
CA PRO A 17 -14.34 0.40 2.14
C PRO A 17 -14.21 -0.09 0.70
N LYS A 18 -15.06 -1.05 0.30
CA LYS A 18 -14.98 -1.73 -1.01
C LYS A 18 -15.25 -0.79 -2.18
N GLU A 19 -16.01 0.25 -1.93
CA GLU A 19 -16.42 1.27 -2.89
C GLU A 19 -15.25 2.21 -3.24
N ILE A 20 -14.19 2.22 -2.43
CA ILE A 20 -13.03 3.07 -2.64
C ILE A 20 -11.98 2.29 -3.42
N PRO A 21 -11.69 2.70 -4.66
CA PRO A 21 -10.60 2.11 -5.41
C PRO A 21 -9.24 2.49 -4.81
N ILE A 22 -8.32 1.53 -4.70
CA ILE A 22 -7.02 1.75 -4.06
C ILE A 22 -5.87 1.21 -4.90
N LEU A 23 -4.88 2.06 -5.15
CA LEU A 23 -3.58 1.67 -5.71
C LEU A 23 -2.50 1.99 -4.70
N GLN A 24 -1.78 0.97 -4.22
CA GLN A 24 -0.67 1.13 -3.28
C GLN A 24 0.66 0.75 -3.92
N PHE A 25 1.69 1.57 -3.65
CA PHE A 25 3.08 1.27 -3.99
C PHE A 25 3.84 0.96 -2.71
N VAL A 26 4.43 -0.23 -2.63
CA VAL A 26 5.10 -0.73 -1.42
C VAL A 26 6.58 -0.99 -1.70
N SER A 27 7.43 -0.53 -0.79
CA SER A 27 8.89 -0.67 -0.88
C SER A 27 9.30 -2.11 -0.63
N LYS A 28 10.08 -2.67 -1.56
CA LYS A 28 10.70 -3.98 -1.38
C LYS A 28 11.78 -3.98 -0.30
N GLU A 29 12.46 -2.87 -0.05
CA GLU A 29 13.41 -2.78 1.07
C GLU A 29 12.70 -2.91 2.42
N ASN A 30 11.50 -2.32 2.55
CA ASN A 30 10.66 -2.54 3.72
C ASN A 30 10.23 -4.00 3.83
N CYS A 31 9.86 -4.66 2.74
CA CYS A 31 9.52 -6.09 2.77
C CYS A 31 10.72 -6.98 3.17
N ARG A 32 11.96 -6.60 2.79
CA ARG A 32 13.17 -7.31 3.24
C ARG A 32 13.42 -7.14 4.73
N THR A 33 13.13 -5.95 5.27
CA THR A 33 13.31 -5.63 6.69
C THR A 33 12.20 -6.20 7.56
N MET A 34 10.97 -6.19 7.04
CA MET A 34 9.76 -6.71 7.69
C MET A 34 9.02 -7.61 6.69
N PRO A 35 9.25 -8.93 6.73
CA PRO A 35 8.68 -9.88 5.76
C PRO A 35 7.15 -9.84 5.66
N GLN A 36 6.44 -9.48 6.74
CA GLN A 36 4.98 -9.37 6.76
C GLN A 36 4.46 -8.10 6.08
N TRP A 37 5.33 -7.15 5.73
CA TRP A 37 4.94 -5.80 5.28
C TRP A 37 4.00 -5.83 4.08
N GLU A 38 4.33 -6.64 3.08
CA GLU A 38 3.45 -6.80 1.91
C GLU A 38 2.07 -7.33 2.30
N GLN A 39 2.02 -8.36 3.14
CA GLN A 39 0.76 -9.00 3.52
C GLN A 39 -0.13 -8.02 4.29
N LEU A 40 0.44 -7.23 5.21
CA LEU A 40 -0.29 -6.19 5.94
C LEU A 40 -0.93 -5.17 4.98
N HIS A 41 -0.19 -4.71 3.96
CA HIS A 41 -0.72 -3.80 2.94
C HIS A 41 -1.82 -4.43 2.06
N ARG A 42 -1.75 -5.74 1.81
CA ARG A 42 -2.80 -6.47 1.09
C ARG A 42 -4.04 -6.71 1.93
N ASP A 43 -3.89 -6.94 3.23
CA ASP A 43 -5.00 -7.30 4.13
C ASP A 43 -5.97 -6.15 4.42
N ILE A 44 -5.49 -4.90 4.35
CA ILE A 44 -6.34 -3.71 4.52
C ILE A 44 -7.27 -3.45 3.32
N ILE A 45 -7.02 -4.08 2.17
CA ILE A 45 -7.85 -3.94 0.97
C ILE A 45 -9.04 -4.92 1.08
N ALA A 46 -10.25 -4.39 1.24
CA ALA A 46 -11.46 -5.21 1.40
C ALA A 46 -11.90 -5.90 0.11
N ASP A 47 -11.63 -5.29 -1.04
CA ASP A 47 -11.97 -5.81 -2.37
C ASP A 47 -10.72 -5.84 -3.25
N LYS A 48 -10.29 -7.05 -3.62
CA LYS A 48 -9.10 -7.28 -4.44
C LYS A 48 -9.34 -7.00 -5.92
N GLU A 49 -10.60 -6.92 -6.36
CA GLU A 49 -10.93 -6.52 -7.74
C GLU A 49 -10.79 -4.99 -7.89
N ASN A 50 -11.09 -4.24 -6.83
CA ASN A 50 -11.03 -2.78 -6.83
C ASN A 50 -9.74 -2.19 -6.22
N GLY A 51 -8.84 -3.05 -5.74
CA GLY A 51 -7.60 -2.64 -5.06
C GLY A 51 -6.36 -3.41 -5.49
N GLU A 52 -5.25 -2.71 -5.70
CA GLU A 52 -3.98 -3.28 -6.15
C GLU A 52 -2.81 -2.83 -5.25
N VAL A 53 -1.89 -3.76 -4.96
CA VAL A 53 -0.60 -3.48 -4.30
C VAL A 53 0.52 -3.86 -5.25
N ILE A 54 1.35 -2.88 -5.59
CA ILE A 54 2.50 -2.99 -6.48
C ILE A 54 3.78 -2.83 -5.65
N LEU A 55 4.66 -3.83 -5.73
CA LEU A 55 5.99 -3.76 -5.11
C LEU A 55 6.98 -3.05 -6.04
N LEU A 56 7.66 -2.04 -5.53
CA LEU A 56 8.73 -1.34 -6.25
C LEU A 56 10.05 -1.48 -5.50
N GLU A 57 11.16 -1.54 -6.25
CA GLU A 57 12.50 -1.46 -5.64
C GLU A 57 12.74 -0.06 -5.08
N GLY A 58 13.46 0.05 -3.98
CA GLY A 58 13.82 1.32 -3.35
C GLY A 58 13.40 1.44 -1.90
N SER A 59 13.83 2.54 -1.27
CA SER A 59 13.67 2.78 0.15
C SER A 59 12.27 3.25 0.54
N HIS A 60 12.09 3.71 1.77
CA HIS A 60 10.87 4.37 2.23
C HIS A 60 10.44 5.54 1.33
N TYR A 61 11.40 6.21 0.67
CA TYR A 61 11.15 7.34 -0.22
C TYR A 61 10.93 6.93 -1.68
N LEU A 62 10.11 5.90 -1.92
CA LEU A 62 9.77 5.41 -3.26
C LEU A 62 9.33 6.52 -4.22
N HIS A 63 8.60 7.53 -3.74
CA HIS A 63 8.14 8.65 -4.55
C HIS A 63 9.27 9.55 -5.06
N PHE A 64 10.50 9.44 -4.54
CA PHE A 64 11.68 10.07 -5.11
C PHE A 64 12.43 9.16 -6.07
N GLU A 65 12.52 7.88 -5.73
CA GLU A 65 13.34 6.90 -6.47
C GLU A 65 12.62 6.31 -7.69
N GLN A 66 11.29 6.16 -7.61
CA GLN A 66 10.46 5.44 -8.57
C GLN A 66 9.38 6.32 -9.22
N ARG A 67 9.63 7.63 -9.32
CA ARG A 67 8.68 8.62 -9.90
C ARG A 67 8.06 8.16 -11.22
N SER A 68 8.91 7.78 -12.17
CA SER A 68 8.44 7.36 -13.50
C SER A 68 7.61 6.09 -13.46
N ALA A 69 8.00 5.10 -12.64
CA ALA A 69 7.26 3.86 -12.48
C ALA A 69 5.88 4.12 -11.82
N ILE A 70 5.83 4.96 -10.80
CA ILE A 70 4.59 5.36 -10.12
C ILE A 70 3.63 6.03 -11.10
N VAL A 71 4.10 7.02 -11.88
CA VAL A 71 3.27 7.71 -12.88
C VAL A 71 2.75 6.72 -13.92
N GLN A 72 3.63 5.90 -14.50
CA GLN A 72 3.24 4.94 -15.53
C GLN A 72 2.21 3.93 -15.02
N LYS A 73 2.43 3.36 -13.84
CA LYS A 73 1.51 2.38 -13.23
C LYS A 73 0.18 3.01 -12.84
N THR A 74 0.19 4.26 -12.38
CA THR A 74 -1.03 4.99 -12.07
C THR A 74 -1.88 5.21 -13.31
N ILE A 75 -1.28 5.67 -14.42
CA ILE A 75 -1.97 5.87 -15.70
C ILE A 75 -2.56 4.52 -16.18
N GLN A 76 -1.74 3.47 -16.23
CA GLN A 76 -2.20 2.12 -16.64
C GLN A 76 -3.37 1.62 -15.80
N TRP A 77 -3.32 1.83 -14.49
CA TRP A 77 -4.39 1.40 -13.59
C TRP A 77 -5.68 2.18 -13.82
N ILE A 78 -5.60 3.48 -14.09
CA ILE A 78 -6.77 4.32 -14.41
C ILE A 78 -7.38 3.92 -15.76
N GLU A 79 -6.55 3.64 -16.77
CA GLU A 79 -7.01 3.31 -18.13
C GLU A 79 -7.65 1.91 -18.25
N ASN A 80 -7.26 0.96 -17.41
CA ASN A 80 -7.76 -0.43 -17.44
C ASN A 80 -9.03 -0.66 -16.60
N ARG A 81 -9.78 0.40 -16.31
CA ARG A 81 -10.96 0.36 -15.43
C ARG A 81 -12.25 0.68 -16.16
#